data_AF-A0A7V1HXE6-F1
#
_entry.id   AF-A0A7V1HXE6-F1
#
_cell.length_a   1.000
_cell.length_b   1.000
_cell.length_c   1.000
_cell.angle_alpha   90.00
_cell.angle_beta   90.00
_cell.angle_gamma   90.00
#
_symmetry.space_group_name_H-M   'P 1'
#
loop_
_entity.id
_entity.type
_entity.pdbx_description
1 polymer ?
#
loop_
_entity_poly.entity_id
_entity_poly.type
_entity_poly.pdbx_seq_one_letter_code
_entity_poly.pdbx_strand_id
1 'polypeptide(L)'
;MEGFIIGMKMLTRAIMMISVFTSISVELKNPVVKALMYQKGFSGLYTTIGLASSALPFLLKNIVSNRKSFTNPIKVLKKAIELSDSLLHYFTGHIAMKNKLTIISGETRSGKTTYLKNLIQQLTEKEPDLKIGGLIAHGIDENGERLGFELENILTGQRILLCDDNNQKGDLKIGKFYFKQSGLEFGQQSLKDAIEKANLLIVDEIGPMELKGKGWFNEIELAFQKDDLDMIWVVRKSLLDKVLKLWQHSNVEVINISKNYK
;
A
#
# COMPACT_ATOMS: atom_id res chain seq x y z
N MET A 1 -19.14 49.25 19.60
CA MET A 1 -18.14 48.26 20.08
C MET A 1 -18.67 46.84 20.07
N GLU A 2 -19.94 46.59 20.41
CA GLU A 2 -20.50 45.23 20.45
C GLU A 2 -20.45 44.47 19.12
N GLY A 3 -20.76 45.12 17.98
CA GLY A 3 -20.67 44.50 16.67
C GLY A 3 -19.27 44.00 16.29
N PHE A 4 -18.23 44.71 16.75
CA PHE A 4 -16.84 44.29 16.56
C PHE A 4 -16.51 43.04 17.39
N ILE A 5 -16.95 43.01 18.65
CA ILE A 5 -16.76 41.85 19.55
C ILE A 5 -17.50 40.62 19.01
N ILE A 6 -18.71 40.79 18.49
CA ILE A 6 -19.49 39.72 17.85
C ILE A 6 -18.77 39.22 16.58
N GLY A 7 -18.29 40.13 15.74
CA GLY A 7 -17.48 39.79 14.56
C GLY A 7 -16.22 38.99 14.92
N MET A 8 -15.49 39.42 15.96
CA MET A 8 -14.32 38.71 16.47
C MET A 8 -14.67 37.30 16.97
N LYS A 9 -15.75 37.15 17.74
CA LYS A 9 -16.20 35.83 18.23
C LYS A 9 -16.58 34.88 17.08
N MET A 10 -17.22 35.38 16.03
CA MET A 10 -17.55 34.59 14.85
C MET A 10 -16.29 34.18 14.08
N LEU A 11 -15.33 35.10 13.91
CA LEU A 11 -14.06 34.82 13.25
C LEU A 11 -13.24 33.77 14.01
N THR A 12 -13.15 33.88 15.34
CA THR A 12 -12.44 32.89 16.17
C THR A 12 -13.07 31.51 16.05
N ARG A 13 -14.41 31.41 16.06
CA ARG A 13 -15.10 30.13 15.85
C ARG A 13 -14.83 29.55 14.46
N ALA A 14 -14.85 30.37 13.42
CA ALA A 14 -14.57 29.94 12.06
C ALA A 14 -13.14 29.41 11.92
N ILE A 15 -12.15 30.14 12.45
CA ILE A 15 -10.75 29.70 12.45
C ILE A 15 -10.61 28.37 13.20
N MET A 16 -11.21 28.26 14.39
CA MET A 16 -11.16 27.03 15.19
C MET A 16 -11.75 25.83 14.44
N MET A 17 -12.92 26.00 13.79
CA MET A 17 -13.52 24.95 12.96
C MET A 17 -12.60 24.56 11.80
N ILE A 18 -12.07 25.53 11.05
CA ILE A 18 -11.18 25.26 9.91
C ILE A 18 -9.94 24.50 10.38
N SER A 19 -9.32 24.92 11.48
CA SER A 19 -8.16 24.21 12.04
C SER A 19 -8.50 22.77 12.42
N VAL A 20 -9.61 22.52 13.11
CA VAL A 20 -10.04 21.17 13.50
C VAL A 20 -10.28 20.28 12.27
N PHE A 21 -11.01 20.77 11.26
CA PHE A 21 -11.25 20.00 10.04
C PHE A 21 -9.98 19.76 9.24
N THR A 22 -9.06 20.72 9.23
CA THR A 22 -7.76 20.58 8.55
C THR A 22 -6.91 19.52 9.25
N SER A 23 -6.85 19.54 10.59
CA SER A 23 -6.16 18.52 11.38
C SER A 23 -6.77 17.13 11.16
N ILE A 24 -8.10 17.00 11.16
CA ILE A 24 -8.78 15.73 10.84
C ILE A 24 -8.44 15.28 9.42
N SER A 25 -8.42 16.19 8.44
CA SER A 25 -8.10 15.85 7.04
C SER A 25 -6.66 15.33 6.87
N VAL A 26 -5.70 15.93 7.59
CA VAL A 26 -4.31 15.47 7.60
C VAL A 26 -4.19 14.12 8.31
N GLU A 27 -4.86 13.96 9.46
CA GLU A 27 -4.79 12.73 10.26
C GLU A 27 -5.51 11.56 9.58
N LEU A 28 -6.55 11.82 8.79
CA LEU A 28 -7.18 10.79 7.96
C LEU A 28 -6.19 10.21 6.96
N LYS A 29 -5.24 10.99 6.44
CA LYS A 29 -4.18 10.51 5.54
C LYS A 29 -3.07 9.74 6.27
N ASN A 30 -3.12 9.66 7.61
CA ASN A 30 -2.12 8.94 8.40
C ASN A 30 -2.24 7.41 8.17
N PRO A 31 -1.14 6.70 7.86
CA PRO A 31 -1.11 5.24 7.71
C PRO A 31 -1.68 4.46 8.91
N VAL A 32 -1.52 4.98 10.13
CA VAL A 32 -2.04 4.35 11.35
C VAL A 32 -3.56 4.45 11.41
N VAL A 33 -4.11 5.62 11.07
CA VAL A 33 -5.56 5.85 11.04
C VAL A 33 -6.20 5.03 9.93
N LYS A 34 -5.53 4.92 8.77
CA LYS A 34 -5.91 3.98 7.71
C LYS A 34 -6.06 2.57 8.28
N ALA A 35 -4.99 1.99 8.84
CA ALA A 35 -5.03 0.63 9.38
C ALA A 35 -6.16 0.41 10.41
N LEU A 36 -6.42 1.39 11.28
CA LEU A 36 -7.52 1.35 12.25
C LEU A 36 -8.90 1.44 11.59
N MET A 37 -9.10 2.33 10.62
CA MET A 37 -10.36 2.48 9.88
C MET A 37 -10.70 1.21 9.10
N TYR A 38 -9.69 0.56 8.49
CA TYR A 38 -9.88 -0.71 7.81
C TYR A 38 -10.24 -1.85 8.77
N GLN A 39 -9.63 -1.90 9.97
CA GLN A 39 -10.03 -2.88 10.99
C GLN A 39 -11.48 -2.70 11.47
N LYS A 40 -11.99 -1.47 11.47
CA LYS A 40 -13.37 -1.15 11.88
C LYS A 40 -14.39 -1.13 10.73
N GLY A 41 -13.99 -1.47 9.50
CA GLY A 41 -14.90 -1.57 8.35
C GLY A 41 -15.19 -0.26 7.61
N PHE A 42 -14.46 0.84 7.89
CA PHE A 42 -14.62 2.14 7.21
C PHE A 42 -13.71 2.30 5.97
N SER A 43 -13.32 1.18 5.36
CA SER A 43 -12.41 1.12 4.23
C SER A 43 -12.92 1.90 3.01
N GLY A 44 -14.19 1.72 2.66
CA GLY A 44 -14.81 2.40 1.52
C GLY A 44 -14.78 3.92 1.65
N LEU A 45 -15.03 4.44 2.86
CA LEU A 45 -14.99 5.89 3.11
C LEU A 45 -13.60 6.47 2.84
N TYR A 46 -12.56 5.80 3.32
CA TYR A 46 -11.17 6.23 3.12
C TYR A 46 -10.81 6.23 1.63
N THR A 47 -11.11 5.14 0.91
CA THR A 47 -10.85 5.03 -0.54
C THR A 47 -11.59 6.13 -1.32
N THR A 48 -12.88 6.36 -1.03
CA THR A 48 -13.68 7.39 -1.68
C THR A 48 -13.14 8.80 -1.41
N ILE A 49 -12.69 9.09 -0.18
CA ILE A 49 -12.05 10.38 0.14
C ILE A 49 -10.74 10.56 -0.64
N GLY A 50 -9.93 9.50 -0.77
CA GLY A 50 -8.71 9.52 -1.56
C GLY A 50 -8.98 9.83 -3.05
N LEU A 51 -9.95 9.14 -3.64
CA LEU A 51 -10.39 9.39 -5.03
C LEU A 51 -10.99 10.79 -5.22
N ALA A 52 -11.81 11.26 -4.28
CA ALA A 52 -12.35 12.61 -4.34
C ALA A 52 -11.24 13.68 -4.25
N SER A 53 -10.22 13.43 -3.41
CA SER A 53 -9.06 14.31 -3.28
C SER A 53 -8.20 14.31 -4.55
N SER A 54 -8.08 13.20 -5.28
CA SER A 54 -7.30 13.15 -6.53
C SER A 54 -7.98 13.85 -7.69
N ALA A 55 -9.32 13.97 -7.68
CA ALA A 55 -10.04 14.78 -8.66
C ALA A 55 -9.92 16.30 -8.43
N LEU A 56 -9.55 16.73 -7.21
CA LEU A 56 -9.54 18.15 -6.86
C LEU A 56 -8.57 18.99 -7.73
N PRO A 57 -7.31 18.58 -7.99
CA PRO A 57 -6.41 19.33 -8.87
C PRO A 57 -6.93 19.46 -10.30
N PHE A 58 -7.55 18.41 -10.84
CA PHE A 58 -8.17 18.41 -12.15
C PHE A 58 -9.34 19.41 -12.22
N LEU A 59 -10.22 19.38 -11.22
CA LEU A 59 -11.34 20.31 -11.10
C LEU A 59 -10.84 21.74 -10.94
N LEU A 60 -9.83 21.98 -10.10
CA LEU A 60 -9.24 23.31 -9.90
C LEU A 60 -8.67 23.86 -11.21
N LYS A 61 -7.91 23.06 -11.97
CA LYS A 61 -7.32 23.47 -13.25
C LYS A 61 -8.39 23.90 -14.27
N ASN A 62 -9.50 23.18 -14.33
CA ASN A 62 -10.52 23.38 -15.37
C ASN A 62 -11.65 24.36 -14.96
N ILE A 63 -11.96 24.46 -13.66
CA ILE A 63 -13.00 25.36 -13.13
C ILE A 63 -12.42 26.74 -12.77
N VAL A 64 -11.23 26.80 -12.16
CA VAL A 64 -10.67 28.02 -11.54
C VAL A 64 -9.82 28.87 -12.52
N SER A 65 -9.69 28.45 -13.77
CA SER A 65 -8.99 29.17 -14.84
C SER A 65 -9.43 30.65 -15.00
N ASN A 66 -10.65 31.01 -14.56
CA ASN A 66 -11.10 32.41 -14.52
C ASN A 66 -11.58 32.79 -13.10
N ARG A 67 -10.85 33.66 -12.39
CA ARG A 67 -11.16 34.08 -11.00
C ARG A 67 -12.57 34.64 -10.80
N LYS A 68 -13.21 35.14 -11.87
CA LYS A 68 -14.62 35.63 -11.85
C LYS A 68 -15.67 34.50 -11.77
N SER A 69 -15.28 33.23 -11.90
CA SER A 69 -16.20 32.08 -11.90
C SER A 69 -16.62 31.67 -10.48
N PHE A 70 -15.86 32.04 -9.44
CA PHE A 70 -16.10 31.63 -8.06
C PHE A 70 -17.25 32.38 -7.36
N THR A 71 -17.73 33.48 -7.96
CA THR A 71 -18.80 34.30 -7.38
C THR A 71 -20.21 33.75 -7.68
N ASN A 72 -20.33 32.74 -8.55
CA ASN A 72 -21.62 32.17 -8.92
C ASN A 72 -21.63 30.63 -8.72
N PRO A 73 -22.20 30.12 -7.61
CA PRO A 73 -22.18 28.69 -7.29
C PRO A 73 -22.91 27.83 -8.32
N ILE A 74 -23.94 28.37 -8.99
CA ILE A 74 -24.70 27.65 -10.04
C ILE A 74 -23.85 27.46 -11.29
N LYS A 75 -23.03 28.46 -11.67
CA LYS A 75 -22.12 28.35 -12.82
C LYS A 75 -21.00 27.34 -12.58
N VAL A 76 -20.48 27.29 -11.35
CA VAL A 76 -19.49 26.28 -10.94
C VAL A 76 -20.08 24.88 -11.05
N LEU A 77 -21.32 24.68 -10.56
CA LEU A 77 -22.00 23.40 -10.66
C LEU A 77 -22.24 22.97 -12.11
N LYS A 78 -22.74 23.88 -12.97
CA LYS A 78 -22.92 23.60 -14.40
C LYS A 78 -21.61 23.16 -15.07
N LYS A 79 -20.52 23.88 -14.79
CA LYS A 79 -19.21 23.56 -15.35
C LYS A 79 -18.66 22.23 -14.82
N ALA A 80 -18.94 21.88 -13.56
CA ALA A 80 -18.59 20.58 -13.00
C ALA A 80 -19.36 19.43 -13.66
N ILE A 81 -20.65 19.65 -13.99
CA ILE A 81 -21.46 18.69 -14.76
C ILE A 81 -20.95 18.57 -16.20
N GLU A 82 -20.64 19.68 -16.88
CA GLU A 82 -20.05 19.66 -18.22
C GLU A 82 -18.69 18.92 -18.26
N LEU A 83 -17.93 18.99 -17.17
CA LEU A 83 -16.66 18.28 -17.02
C LEU A 83 -16.83 16.82 -16.56
N SER A 84 -18.04 16.33 -16.28
CA SER A 84 -18.24 15.02 -15.66
C SER A 84 -17.72 13.87 -16.51
N ASP A 85 -17.87 13.95 -17.83
CA ASP A 85 -17.36 12.90 -18.74
C ASP A 85 -15.84 12.89 -18.76
N SER A 86 -15.22 14.07 -18.77
CA SER A 86 -13.77 14.20 -18.67
C SER A 86 -13.26 13.78 -17.29
N LEU A 87 -14.04 14.03 -16.23
CA LEU A 87 -13.75 13.59 -14.86
C LEU A 87 -13.86 12.05 -14.76
N LEU A 88 -14.89 11.45 -15.35
CA LEU A 88 -15.08 10.01 -15.44
C LEU A 88 -13.97 9.36 -16.26
N HIS A 89 -13.54 9.96 -17.37
CA HIS A 89 -12.39 9.47 -18.13
C HIS A 89 -11.08 9.67 -17.38
N TYR A 90 -10.92 10.77 -16.65
CA TYR A 90 -9.78 10.98 -15.76
C TYR A 90 -9.73 9.89 -14.69
N PHE A 91 -10.86 9.59 -14.04
CA PHE A 91 -10.97 8.51 -13.06
C PHE A 91 -10.74 7.13 -13.68
N THR A 92 -11.43 6.81 -14.77
CA THR A 92 -11.28 5.52 -15.47
C THR A 92 -9.87 5.32 -15.98
N GLY A 93 -9.24 6.39 -16.50
CA GLY A 93 -7.84 6.40 -16.90
C GLY A 93 -6.89 6.17 -15.73
N HIS A 94 -7.07 6.83 -14.58
CA HIS A 94 -6.26 6.58 -13.37
C HIS A 94 -6.51 5.20 -12.76
N ILE A 95 -7.72 4.65 -12.92
CA ILE A 95 -8.10 3.30 -12.47
C ILE A 95 -7.49 2.23 -13.40
N ALA A 96 -7.40 2.49 -14.71
CA ALA A 96 -6.86 1.61 -15.73
C ALA A 96 -5.33 1.71 -15.89
N MET A 97 -4.73 2.86 -15.56
CA MET A 97 -3.28 3.10 -15.51
C MET A 97 -2.64 2.62 -14.21
N LYS A 98 -3.43 2.06 -13.29
CA LYS A 98 -2.93 1.61 -12.00
C LYS A 98 -2.10 0.33 -12.20
N ASN A 99 -0.87 0.38 -11.72
CA ASN A 99 0.10 -0.72 -11.67
C ASN A 99 -0.55 -2.08 -11.36
N LYS A 100 -0.14 -3.14 -12.04
CA LYS A 100 -0.71 -4.47 -11.82
C LYS A 100 -0.28 -5.00 -10.45
N LEU A 101 -1.24 -5.42 -9.63
CA LEU A 101 -0.99 -6.16 -8.40
C LEU A 101 -1.35 -7.64 -8.60
N THR A 102 -0.35 -8.51 -8.53
CA THR A 102 -0.55 -9.96 -8.53
C THR A 102 -0.37 -10.51 -7.12
N ILE A 103 -1.34 -11.26 -6.62
CA ILE A 103 -1.26 -11.91 -5.30
C ILE A 103 -1.17 -13.41 -5.48
N ILE A 104 -0.05 -13.99 -5.04
CA ILE A 104 0.16 -15.43 -4.96
C ILE A 104 -0.34 -15.91 -3.60
N SER A 105 -1.47 -16.61 -3.60
CA SER A 105 -2.16 -17.08 -2.40
C SER A 105 -2.15 -18.60 -2.28
N GLY A 106 -2.16 -19.11 -1.06
CA GLY A 106 -2.12 -20.56 -0.80
C GLY A 106 -1.83 -20.89 0.66
N GLU A 107 -2.01 -22.16 1.02
CA GLU A 107 -1.76 -22.66 2.38
C GLU A 107 -0.29 -22.49 2.80
N THR A 108 -0.03 -22.55 4.10
CA THR A 108 1.35 -22.56 4.60
C THR A 108 2.08 -23.80 4.06
N ARG A 109 3.32 -23.62 3.59
CA ARG A 109 4.12 -24.68 2.93
C ARG A 109 3.45 -25.28 1.65
N SER A 110 2.65 -24.50 0.91
CA SER A 110 2.06 -24.95 -0.37
C SER A 110 2.96 -24.81 -1.60
N GLY A 111 4.20 -24.32 -1.44
CA GLY A 111 5.14 -24.09 -2.56
C GLY A 111 5.09 -22.69 -3.17
N LYS A 112 4.44 -21.71 -2.52
CA LYS A 112 4.34 -20.31 -3.04
C LYS A 112 5.69 -19.69 -3.36
N THR A 113 6.65 -19.77 -2.43
CA THR A 113 8.01 -19.23 -2.64
C THR A 113 8.72 -19.94 -3.79
N THR A 114 8.49 -21.25 -3.98
CA THR A 114 9.03 -22.00 -5.13
C THR A 114 8.42 -21.54 -6.45
N TYR A 115 7.09 -21.40 -6.49
CA TYR A 115 6.38 -20.86 -7.65
C TYR A 115 6.85 -19.44 -7.99
N LEU A 116 6.99 -18.58 -6.98
CA LEU A 116 7.49 -17.22 -7.13
C LEU A 116 8.90 -17.20 -7.75
N LYS A 117 9.82 -18.03 -7.25
CA LYS A 117 11.18 -18.12 -7.82
C LYS A 117 11.17 -18.55 -9.29
N ASN A 118 10.37 -19.56 -9.63
CA ASN A 118 10.23 -19.99 -11.02
C ASN A 118 9.64 -18.88 -11.90
N LEU A 119 8.67 -18.13 -11.38
CA LEU A 119 8.09 -16.98 -12.08
C LEU A 119 9.13 -15.88 -12.31
N ILE A 120 9.93 -15.52 -11.29
CA ILE A 120 11.01 -14.53 -11.41
C ILE A 120 12.00 -14.96 -12.49
N GLN A 121 12.41 -16.24 -12.50
CA GLN A 121 13.32 -16.78 -13.50
C GLN A 121 12.72 -16.63 -14.92
N GLN A 122 11.47 -17.07 -15.11
CA GLN A 122 10.81 -16.96 -16.42
C GLN A 122 10.64 -15.52 -16.89
N LEU A 123 10.35 -14.59 -15.99
CA LEU A 123 10.24 -13.16 -16.31
C LEU A 123 11.60 -12.59 -16.72
N THR A 124 12.64 -12.91 -15.98
CA THR A 124 14.02 -12.47 -16.28
C THR A 124 14.49 -13.00 -17.63
N GLU A 125 14.15 -14.25 -17.98
CA GLU A 125 14.49 -14.86 -19.27
C GLU A 125 13.72 -14.23 -20.44
N LYS A 126 12.45 -13.85 -20.23
CA LYS A 126 11.59 -13.29 -21.29
C LYS A 126 11.77 -11.79 -21.49
N GLU A 127 12.07 -11.06 -20.43
CA GLU A 127 12.21 -9.59 -20.43
C GLU A 127 13.53 -9.18 -19.77
N PRO A 128 14.65 -9.20 -20.51
CA PRO A 128 15.98 -8.90 -19.96
C PRO A 128 16.12 -7.48 -19.37
N ASP A 129 15.30 -6.53 -19.85
CA ASP A 129 15.29 -5.14 -19.38
C ASP A 129 14.42 -4.94 -18.13
N LEU A 130 13.63 -5.95 -17.73
CA LEU A 130 12.75 -5.87 -16.57
C LEU A 130 13.58 -5.90 -15.28
N LYS A 131 13.60 -4.77 -14.57
CA LYS A 131 14.26 -4.71 -13.26
C LYS A 131 13.33 -5.23 -12.18
N ILE A 132 13.65 -6.40 -11.65
CA ILE A 132 12.91 -7.03 -10.55
C ILE A 132 13.64 -6.74 -9.24
N GLY A 133 12.91 -6.22 -8.25
CA GLY A 133 13.44 -5.92 -6.93
C GLY A 133 12.50 -6.37 -5.82
N GLY A 134 12.97 -6.27 -4.58
CA GLY A 134 12.19 -6.57 -3.38
C GLY A 134 12.78 -7.74 -2.61
N LEU A 135 11.90 -8.55 -2.01
CA LEU A 135 12.24 -9.50 -0.97
C LEU A 135 11.72 -10.92 -1.23
N ILE A 136 12.58 -11.91 -0.98
CA ILE A 136 12.21 -13.33 -0.92
C ILE A 136 12.52 -13.89 0.47
N ALA A 137 11.53 -14.50 1.13
CA ALA A 137 11.72 -15.19 2.39
C ALA A 137 12.01 -16.70 2.18
N HIS A 138 13.23 -17.12 2.47
CA HIS A 138 13.65 -18.51 2.41
C HIS A 138 13.40 -19.21 3.74
N GLY A 139 12.73 -20.35 3.69
CA GLY A 139 12.52 -21.18 4.87
C GLY A 139 13.78 -21.92 5.30
N ILE A 140 14.13 -21.82 6.57
CA ILE A 140 15.14 -22.67 7.21
C ILE A 140 14.40 -23.87 7.83
N ASP A 141 14.43 -25.01 7.16
CA ASP A 141 13.83 -26.25 7.66
C ASP A 141 14.95 -27.23 8.11
N GLU A 142 14.84 -27.77 9.34
CA GLU A 142 15.72 -28.82 9.87
C GLU A 142 14.86 -29.94 10.46
N ASN A 143 15.17 -31.20 10.17
CA ASN A 143 14.42 -32.37 10.65
C ASN A 143 12.89 -32.32 10.38
N GLY A 144 12.46 -31.63 9.31
CA GLY A 144 11.05 -31.44 8.95
C GLY A 144 10.35 -30.27 9.66
N GLU A 145 11.03 -29.61 10.60
CA GLU A 145 10.53 -28.45 11.31
C GLU A 145 11.09 -27.15 10.75
N ARG A 146 10.23 -26.12 10.64
CA ARG A 146 10.63 -24.77 10.23
C ARG A 146 11.24 -24.07 11.43
N LEU A 147 12.56 -23.88 11.43
CA LEU A 147 13.31 -23.20 12.48
C LEU A 147 13.31 -21.69 12.30
N GLY A 148 13.25 -21.20 11.06
CA GLY A 148 13.32 -19.76 10.82
C GLY A 148 13.18 -19.38 9.36
N PHE A 149 13.51 -18.12 9.08
CA PHE A 149 13.52 -17.56 7.74
C PHE A 149 14.76 -16.70 7.51
N GLU A 150 15.37 -16.86 6.34
CA GLU A 150 16.32 -15.89 5.78
C GLU A 150 15.61 -14.99 4.78
N LEU A 151 16.00 -13.73 4.73
CA LEU A 151 15.47 -12.75 3.81
C LEU A 151 16.52 -12.42 2.76
N GLU A 152 16.16 -12.55 1.48
CA GLU A 152 16.99 -12.19 0.34
C GLU A 152 16.52 -10.88 -0.28
N ASN A 153 17.46 -9.97 -0.54
CA ASN A 153 17.24 -8.82 -1.40
C ASN A 153 17.49 -9.22 -2.86
N ILE A 154 16.45 -9.13 -3.69
CA ILE A 154 16.49 -9.58 -5.09
C ILE A 154 17.49 -8.76 -5.94
N LEU A 155 17.65 -7.46 -5.66
CA LEU A 155 18.54 -6.60 -6.45
C LEU A 155 20.02 -6.92 -6.21
N THR A 156 20.38 -7.34 -4.99
CA THR A 156 21.78 -7.54 -4.59
C THR A 156 22.16 -9.00 -4.42
N GLY A 157 21.18 -9.90 -4.30
CA GLY A 157 21.37 -11.30 -3.92
C GLY A 157 21.80 -11.50 -2.47
N GLN A 158 21.95 -10.43 -1.67
CA GLN A 158 22.36 -10.54 -0.27
C GLN A 158 21.25 -11.18 0.58
N ARG A 159 21.68 -11.99 1.56
CA ARG A 159 20.78 -12.67 2.49
C ARG A 159 21.13 -12.35 3.94
N ILE A 160 20.11 -12.29 4.79
CA ILE A 160 20.25 -12.13 6.23
C ILE A 160 19.21 -12.97 6.98
N LEU A 161 19.53 -13.39 8.19
CA LEU A 161 18.56 -14.01 9.09
C LEU A 161 17.46 -12.99 9.47
N LEU A 162 16.21 -13.31 9.17
CA LEU A 162 15.05 -12.49 9.53
C LEU A 162 14.49 -12.90 10.90
N CYS A 163 14.28 -14.19 11.09
CA CYS A 163 13.78 -14.73 12.34
C CYS A 163 14.14 -16.20 12.50
N ASP A 164 14.21 -16.62 13.75
CA ASP A 164 14.41 -18.01 14.17
C ASP A 164 13.48 -18.33 15.36
N ASP A 165 13.56 -19.53 15.91
CA ASP A 165 12.85 -19.94 17.12
C ASP A 165 13.65 -19.69 18.41
N ASN A 166 14.84 -19.09 18.29
CA ASN A 166 15.72 -18.78 19.40
C ASN A 166 15.47 -17.38 19.96
N ASN A 167 15.02 -17.34 21.22
CA ASN A 167 14.77 -16.08 21.91
C ASN A 167 16.08 -15.36 22.27
N GLN A 168 16.30 -14.17 21.71
CA GLN A 168 17.36 -13.26 22.15
C GLN A 168 16.79 -11.96 22.69
N LYS A 169 17.53 -11.31 23.58
CA LYS A 169 17.09 -10.06 24.22
C LYS A 169 16.96 -8.96 23.17
N GLY A 170 15.74 -8.44 23.00
CA GLY A 170 15.43 -7.37 22.04
C GLY A 170 14.67 -7.84 20.81
N ASP A 171 14.52 -9.16 20.61
CA ASP A 171 13.78 -9.69 19.47
C ASP A 171 12.27 -9.48 19.59
N LEU A 172 11.63 -9.29 18.45
CA LEU A 172 10.18 -9.17 18.36
C LEU A 172 9.53 -10.55 18.21
N LYS A 173 8.86 -11.02 19.27
CA LYS A 173 8.17 -12.32 19.26
C LYS A 173 6.86 -12.26 18.47
N ILE A 174 6.71 -13.11 17.46
CA ILE A 174 5.51 -13.23 16.64
C ILE A 174 5.22 -14.70 16.34
N GLY A 175 4.11 -15.19 16.89
CA GLY A 175 3.81 -16.62 16.87
C GLY A 175 4.91 -17.39 17.59
N LYS A 176 5.54 -18.33 16.89
CA LYS A 176 6.66 -19.12 17.42
C LYS A 176 8.05 -18.54 17.12
N PHE A 177 8.15 -17.49 16.28
CA PHE A 177 9.42 -16.96 15.83
C PHE A 177 9.79 -15.65 16.53
N TYR A 178 11.09 -15.39 16.62
CA TYR A 178 11.72 -14.20 17.17
C TYR A 178 12.39 -13.43 16.03
N PHE A 179 11.84 -12.27 15.69
CA PHE A 179 12.34 -11.45 14.59
C PHE A 179 13.51 -10.59 15.03
N LYS A 180 14.60 -10.66 14.28
CA LYS A 180 15.84 -9.93 14.52
C LYS A 180 15.70 -8.51 13.99
N GLN A 181 16.10 -7.52 14.78
CA GLN A 181 16.02 -6.11 14.39
C GLN A 181 16.80 -5.82 13.09
N SER A 182 18.00 -6.40 12.97
CA SER A 182 18.83 -6.28 11.76
C SER A 182 18.14 -6.84 10.50
N GLY A 183 17.41 -7.94 10.64
CA GLY A 183 16.66 -8.54 9.53
C GLY A 183 15.48 -7.67 9.08
N LEU A 184 14.79 -7.04 10.03
CA LEU A 184 13.70 -6.09 9.74
C LEU A 184 14.23 -4.83 9.03
N GLU A 185 15.32 -4.25 9.54
CA GLU A 185 15.96 -3.05 8.95
C GLU A 185 16.49 -3.33 7.54
N PHE A 186 17.15 -4.49 7.35
CA PHE A 186 17.58 -4.95 6.04
C PHE A 186 16.40 -5.09 5.06
N GLY A 187 15.28 -5.67 5.51
CA GLY A 187 14.07 -5.80 4.71
C GLY A 187 13.50 -4.45 4.29
N GLN A 188 13.37 -3.52 5.24
CA GLN A 188 12.86 -2.17 4.99
C GLN A 188 13.74 -1.41 3.99
N GLN A 189 15.07 -1.46 4.17
CA GLN A 189 15.98 -0.80 3.24
C GLN A 189 15.93 -1.43 1.85
N SER A 190 15.87 -2.76 1.77
CA SER A 190 15.78 -3.49 0.50
C SER A 190 14.52 -3.15 -0.29
N LEU A 191 13.38 -2.96 0.38
CA LEU A 191 12.15 -2.52 -0.27
C LEU A 191 12.22 -1.07 -0.73
N LYS A 192 12.79 -0.17 0.07
CA LYS A 192 12.99 1.24 -0.36
C LYS A 192 13.84 1.31 -1.63
N ASP A 193 14.95 0.60 -1.65
CA ASP A 193 15.81 0.49 -2.83
C ASP A 193 15.07 -0.08 -4.04
N ALA A 194 14.24 -1.11 -3.83
CA ALA A 194 13.44 -1.70 -4.90
C ALA A 194 12.37 -0.75 -5.44
N ILE A 195 11.69 0.00 -4.58
CA ILE A 195 10.68 0.99 -4.98
C ILE A 195 11.28 2.09 -5.87
N GLU A 196 12.56 2.43 -5.68
CA GLU A 196 13.25 3.46 -6.48
C GLU A 196 13.84 2.91 -7.78
N LYS A 197 14.29 1.65 -7.80
CA LYS A 197 15.14 1.12 -8.87
C LYS A 197 14.46 0.08 -9.77
N ALA A 198 13.41 -0.57 -9.28
CA ALA A 198 12.75 -1.68 -9.95
C ALA A 198 11.50 -1.24 -10.74
N ASN A 199 11.13 -2.03 -11.74
CA ASN A 199 9.85 -1.94 -12.44
C ASN A 199 8.83 -2.93 -11.87
N LEU A 200 9.31 -4.00 -11.23
CA LEU A 200 8.50 -5.03 -10.58
C LEU A 200 8.99 -5.21 -9.14
N LEU A 201 8.11 -4.96 -8.16
CA LEU A 201 8.36 -5.15 -6.75
C LEU A 201 7.79 -6.48 -6.26
N ILE A 202 8.61 -7.26 -5.57
CA ILE A 202 8.24 -8.55 -4.99
C ILE A 202 8.28 -8.49 -3.47
N VAL A 203 7.25 -9.01 -2.83
CA VAL A 203 7.15 -9.10 -1.36
C VAL A 203 6.69 -10.50 -0.95
N ASP A 204 7.63 -11.33 -0.50
CA ASP A 204 7.37 -12.64 0.12
C ASP A 204 7.74 -12.59 1.62
N GLU A 205 6.82 -12.55 2.59
CA GLU A 205 5.35 -12.62 2.54
C GLU A 205 4.73 -11.35 3.22
N ILE A 206 3.52 -10.96 2.81
CA ILE A 206 2.68 -10.02 3.57
C ILE A 206 1.87 -10.80 4.61
N GLY A 207 2.14 -10.53 5.88
CA GLY A 207 1.62 -11.31 6.99
C GLY A 207 0.86 -10.49 8.04
N PRO A 208 0.67 -11.08 9.24
CA PRO A 208 -0.02 -10.42 10.35
C PRO A 208 0.67 -9.16 10.87
N MET A 209 1.97 -8.98 10.61
CA MET A 209 2.71 -7.78 10.98
C MET A 209 2.26 -6.58 10.16
N GLU A 210 2.27 -6.74 8.84
CA GLU A 210 1.93 -5.71 7.87
C GLU A 210 0.46 -5.32 8.05
N LEU A 211 -0.43 -6.29 8.25
CA LEU A 211 -1.84 -6.03 8.57
C LEU A 211 -2.07 -5.23 9.87
N LYS A 212 -1.06 -5.15 10.75
CA LYS A 212 -1.08 -4.36 12.00
C LYS A 212 -0.28 -3.05 11.88
N GLY A 213 0.14 -2.66 10.68
CA GLY A 213 0.93 -1.45 10.47
C GLY A 213 2.41 -1.58 10.88
N LYS A 214 2.94 -2.81 10.95
CA LYS A 214 4.33 -3.10 11.34
C LYS A 214 5.09 -3.80 10.21
N GLY A 215 6.35 -4.16 10.45
CA GLY A 215 7.19 -4.85 9.46
C GLY A 215 7.48 -3.92 8.29
N TRP A 216 7.05 -4.32 7.10
CA TRP A 216 7.20 -3.58 5.84
C TRP A 216 5.96 -2.79 5.42
N PHE A 217 5.02 -2.54 6.33
CA PHE A 217 3.78 -1.83 6.02
C PHE A 217 4.01 -0.46 5.35
N ASN A 218 4.94 0.34 5.85
CA ASN A 218 5.20 1.68 5.31
C ASN A 218 5.77 1.61 3.89
N GLU A 219 6.68 0.67 3.65
CA GLU A 219 7.27 0.43 2.33
C GLU A 219 6.22 -0.07 1.34
N ILE A 220 5.32 -0.97 1.76
CA ILE A 220 4.17 -1.39 0.95
C ILE A 220 3.26 -0.19 0.63
N GLU A 221 2.97 0.68 1.60
CA GLU A 221 2.17 1.89 1.35
C GLU A 221 2.83 2.84 0.36
N LEU A 222 4.15 3.01 0.42
CA LEU A 222 4.91 3.81 -0.53
C LEU A 222 4.86 3.19 -1.94
N ALA A 223 5.05 1.88 -2.06
CA ALA A 223 4.95 1.16 -3.32
C ALA A 223 3.54 1.26 -3.92
N PHE A 224 2.51 1.15 -3.09
CA PHE A 224 1.11 1.17 -3.51
C PHE A 224 0.62 2.54 -4.01
N GLN A 225 1.41 3.60 -3.78
CA GLN A 225 1.16 4.95 -4.30
C GLN A 225 1.88 5.22 -5.63
N LYS A 226 2.71 4.29 -6.11
CA LYS A 226 3.42 4.41 -7.38
C LYS A 226 2.56 3.83 -8.50
N ASP A 227 2.21 4.66 -9.48
CA ASP A 227 1.44 4.23 -10.64
C ASP A 227 2.28 3.41 -11.64
N ASP A 228 3.60 3.48 -11.55
CA ASP A 228 4.59 2.91 -12.49
C ASP A 228 5.37 1.70 -11.96
N LEU A 229 4.90 1.09 -10.86
CA LEU A 229 5.58 -0.03 -10.19
C LEU A 229 4.65 -1.24 -10.06
N ASP A 230 4.78 -2.24 -10.92
CA ASP A 230 4.03 -3.48 -10.79
C ASP A 230 4.45 -4.24 -9.52
N MET A 231 3.52 -5.01 -8.94
CA MET A 231 3.74 -5.68 -7.66
C MET A 231 3.33 -7.15 -7.70
N ILE A 232 4.14 -8.00 -7.05
CA ILE A 232 3.81 -9.39 -6.74
C ILE A 232 3.91 -9.59 -5.23
N TRP A 233 2.79 -9.95 -4.60
CA TRP A 233 2.73 -10.23 -3.17
C TRP A 233 2.45 -11.69 -2.92
N VAL A 234 3.20 -12.30 -2.01
CA VAL A 234 2.85 -13.61 -1.46
C VAL A 234 2.02 -13.39 -0.20
N VAL A 235 0.89 -14.09 -0.11
CA VAL A 235 -0.05 -13.96 1.01
C VAL A 235 -0.59 -15.33 1.40
N ARG A 236 -0.66 -15.65 2.69
CA ARG A 236 -1.40 -16.84 3.16
C ARG A 236 -2.87 -16.74 2.81
N LYS A 237 -3.46 -17.87 2.40
CA LYS A 237 -4.90 -17.97 2.09
C LYS A 237 -5.80 -17.40 3.19
N SER A 238 -5.47 -17.65 4.47
CA SER A 238 -6.22 -17.14 5.62
C SER A 238 -6.15 -15.63 5.84
N LEU A 239 -5.20 -14.94 5.19
CA LEU A 239 -5.00 -13.49 5.28
C LEU A 239 -5.45 -12.76 4.01
N LEU A 240 -5.72 -13.46 2.92
CA LEU A 240 -6.06 -12.89 1.61
C LEU A 240 -7.19 -11.87 1.70
N ASP A 241 -8.32 -12.21 2.33
CA ASP A 241 -9.46 -11.29 2.46
C ASP A 241 -9.11 -10.02 3.23
N LYS A 242 -8.22 -10.13 4.23
CA LYS A 242 -7.77 -8.97 5.01
C LYS A 242 -6.83 -8.09 4.21
N VAL A 243 -5.94 -8.69 3.43
CA VAL A 243 -5.03 -7.98 2.52
C VAL A 243 -5.82 -7.25 1.43
N LEU A 244 -6.72 -7.94 0.73
CA LEU A 244 -7.59 -7.34 -0.30
C LEU A 244 -8.47 -6.22 0.27
N LYS A 245 -8.95 -6.41 1.50
CA LYS A 245 -9.70 -5.36 2.19
C LYS A 245 -8.83 -4.17 2.50
N LEU A 246 -7.60 -4.34 3.01
CA LEU A 246 -6.71 -3.26 3.43
C LEU A 246 -6.10 -2.49 2.25
N TRP A 247 -5.71 -3.20 1.20
CA TRP A 247 -5.12 -2.66 -0.02
C TRP A 247 -6.06 -2.85 -1.20
N GLN A 248 -7.09 -2.00 -1.26
CA GLN A 248 -8.03 -1.98 -2.37
C GLN A 248 -7.35 -1.48 -3.64
N HIS A 249 -7.19 -2.38 -4.60
CA HIS A 249 -6.53 -2.10 -5.86
C HIS A 249 -7.48 -2.45 -7.01
N SER A 250 -7.54 -1.61 -8.05
CA SER A 250 -8.47 -1.77 -9.18
C SER A 250 -8.05 -2.88 -10.13
N ASN A 251 -6.74 -3.12 -10.25
CA ASN A 251 -6.13 -4.11 -11.12
C ASN A 251 -5.43 -5.18 -10.26
N VAL A 252 -6.20 -6.17 -9.77
CA VAL A 252 -5.68 -7.27 -8.95
C VAL A 252 -5.94 -8.61 -9.61
N GLU A 253 -4.89 -9.42 -9.71
CA GLU A 253 -4.98 -10.82 -10.08
C GLU A 253 -4.59 -11.70 -8.89
N VAL A 254 -5.40 -12.71 -8.56
CA VAL A 254 -5.09 -13.65 -7.48
C VAL A 254 -4.80 -15.03 -8.07
N ILE A 255 -3.58 -15.51 -7.87
CA ILE A 255 -3.13 -16.84 -8.27
C ILE A 255 -3.17 -17.76 -7.05
N ASN A 256 -4.02 -18.78 -7.09
CA ASN A 256 -4.15 -19.75 -6.00
C ASN A 256 -3.25 -20.97 -6.23
N ILE A 257 -2.24 -21.14 -5.37
CA ILE A 257 -1.33 -22.28 -5.40
C ILE A 257 -1.88 -23.40 -4.51
N SER A 258 -2.23 -24.52 -5.13
CA SER A 258 -2.51 -25.79 -4.47
C SER A 258 -1.27 -26.70 -4.48
N LYS A 259 -1.21 -27.72 -3.61
CA LYS A 259 -0.06 -28.64 -3.46
C LYS A 259 0.34 -29.43 -4.73
N ASN A 260 -0.37 -29.25 -5.85
CA ASN A 260 -0.19 -30.01 -7.08
C ASN A 260 0.69 -29.34 -8.15
N TYR A 261 1.32 -28.19 -7.88
CA TYR A 261 2.35 -27.66 -8.77
C TYR A 261 3.69 -28.35 -8.48
N LYS A 262 3.87 -29.53 -9.08
CA LYS A 262 5.17 -30.18 -9.29
C LYS A 262 5.59 -29.99 -10.73
#